data_AF-A2E0L2-F1
#
_entry.id   AF-A2E0L2-F1
#
_cell.length_a   1.000
_cell.length_b   1.000
_cell.length_c   1.000
_cell.angle_alpha   90.00
_cell.angle_beta   90.00
_cell.angle_gamma   90.00
#
_symmetry.space_group_name_H-M   'P 1'
#
loop_
_entity.id
_entity.type
_entity.pdbx_description
1 polymer ?
#
loop_
_entity_poly.entity_id
_entity_poly.type
_entity_poly.pdbx_seq_one_letter_code
_entity_poly.pdbx_strand_id
1 'polypeptide(L)'
;MNESIYTIKTQISSSQKDEKLAQFRNIFGDYTEYQMKVSMYKHSRMIIQVNEELDGQQGVSNVITLGSYFKTKDPEKSVYLQHMVNSKITGNIHEFLQSIGENLERQWIEKGYAFKQDKMNIRIFSIFDENGHEKYSDTIGIVFESTSNYTDNQETICAALDRAYTSVLEGVPRYNPEAR
;
A
#
# COMPACT_ATOMS: atom_id res chain seq x y z
N MET A 1 -12.44 -14.01 6.37
CA MET A 1 -13.30 -13.08 5.63
C MET A 1 -12.41 -12.42 4.59
N ASN A 2 -12.82 -12.39 3.32
CA ASN A 2 -12.03 -11.76 2.26
C ASN A 2 -12.31 -10.25 2.28
N GLU A 3 -11.32 -9.47 2.67
CA GLU A 3 -11.42 -8.01 2.65
C GLU A 3 -10.97 -7.50 1.28
N SER A 4 -11.76 -6.57 0.74
CA SER A 4 -11.40 -5.84 -0.47
C SER A 4 -10.66 -4.57 -0.07
N ILE A 5 -9.44 -4.41 -0.56
CA ILE A 5 -8.64 -3.21 -0.32
C ILE A 5 -8.63 -2.35 -1.58
N TYR A 6 -8.86 -1.05 -1.41
CA TYR A 6 -8.73 -0.03 -2.43
C TYR A 6 -7.58 0.91 -2.07
N THR A 7 -6.76 1.28 -3.05
CA THR A 7 -5.55 2.09 -2.78
C THR A 7 -5.37 3.27 -3.72
N ILE A 8 -4.84 4.36 -3.17
CA ILE A 8 -4.24 5.48 -3.90
C ILE A 8 -2.75 5.52 -3.52
N LYS A 9 -1.87 5.58 -4.52
CA LYS A 9 -0.42 5.61 -4.33
C LYS A 9 0.14 6.90 -4.90
N THR A 10 1.19 7.42 -4.29
CA THR A 10 1.92 8.59 -4.78
C THR A 10 3.34 8.60 -4.24
N GLN A 11 4.17 9.46 -4.82
CA GLN A 11 5.50 9.77 -4.31
C GLN A 11 5.62 11.29 -4.17
N ILE A 12 6.39 11.73 -3.18
CA ILE A 12 6.77 13.14 -2.99
C ILE A 12 8.26 13.24 -2.70
N SER A 13 8.81 14.45 -2.75
CA SER A 13 10.20 14.69 -2.38
C SER A 13 10.44 14.35 -0.90
N SER A 14 11.56 13.71 -0.58
CA SER A 14 11.95 13.44 0.81
C SER A 14 12.13 14.71 1.63
N SER A 15 12.42 15.84 0.99
CA SER A 15 12.48 17.16 1.65
C SER A 15 11.14 17.62 2.24
N GLN A 16 10.02 17.06 1.78
CA GLN A 16 8.67 17.40 2.25
C GLN A 16 8.20 16.46 3.38
N LYS A 17 9.01 15.46 3.75
CA LYS A 17 8.62 14.39 4.68
C LYS A 17 8.12 14.95 6.01
N ASP A 18 8.89 15.80 6.68
CA ASP A 18 8.57 16.24 8.04
C ASP A 18 7.34 17.17 8.05
N GLU A 19 7.22 18.05 7.05
CA GLU A 19 6.04 18.89 6.87
C GLU A 19 4.78 18.05 6.66
N LYS A 20 4.84 17.07 5.75
CA LYS A 20 3.71 16.19 5.47
C LYS A 20 3.38 15.32 6.67
N LEU A 21 4.37 14.75 7.35
CA LEU A 21 4.14 13.94 8.55
C LEU A 21 3.40 14.75 9.63
N ALA A 22 3.75 16.03 9.82
CA ALA A 22 3.02 16.91 10.73
C ALA A 22 1.57 17.19 10.26
N GLN A 23 1.35 17.42 8.97
CA GLN A 23 0.00 17.59 8.40
C GLN A 23 -0.85 16.32 8.57
N PHE A 24 -0.29 15.14 8.29
CA PHE A 24 -0.95 13.86 8.51
C PHE A 24 -1.30 13.68 9.99
N ARG A 25 -0.37 14.00 10.90
CA ARG A 25 -0.62 13.90 12.34
C ARG A 25 -1.77 14.79 12.81
N ASN A 26 -1.85 16.02 12.30
CA ASN A 26 -2.92 16.95 12.64
C ASN A 26 -4.31 16.48 12.18
N ILE A 27 -4.38 15.73 11.08
CA ILE A 27 -5.65 15.31 10.46
C ILE A 27 -6.07 13.91 10.91
N PHE A 28 -5.13 12.97 10.98
CA PHE A 28 -5.39 11.54 11.20
C PHE A 28 -4.97 11.05 12.59
N GLY A 29 -4.37 11.91 13.42
CA GLY A 29 -3.89 11.57 14.76
C GLY A 29 -2.46 11.03 14.76
N ASP A 30 -2.06 10.42 15.87
CA ASP A 30 -0.70 9.89 16.01
C ASP A 30 -0.45 8.70 15.08
N TYR A 31 0.81 8.56 14.64
CA TYR A 31 1.26 7.43 13.83
C TYR A 31 1.96 6.37 14.68
N THR A 32 2.06 5.17 14.11
CA THR A 32 2.98 4.13 14.56
C THR A 32 4.12 3.99 13.57
N GLU A 33 5.34 3.83 14.05
CA GLU A 33 6.46 3.41 13.19
C GLU A 33 6.28 1.96 12.78
N TYR A 34 6.66 1.63 11.54
CA TYR A 34 6.59 0.27 11.03
C TYR A 34 7.77 -0.05 10.13
N GLN A 35 8.09 -1.34 10.08
CA GLN A 35 9.00 -1.92 9.12
C GLN A 35 8.36 -3.16 8.51
N MET A 36 8.30 -3.22 7.19
CA MET A 36 7.62 -4.29 6.46
C MET A 36 8.50 -4.77 5.32
N LYS A 37 8.75 -6.08 5.26
CA LYS A 37 9.31 -6.73 4.09
C LYS A 37 8.18 -7.02 3.11
N VAL A 38 8.38 -6.63 1.86
CA VAL A 38 7.42 -6.85 0.78
C VAL A 38 8.08 -7.72 -0.28
N SER A 39 7.44 -8.83 -0.61
CA SER A 39 7.91 -9.78 -1.62
C SER A 39 6.85 -9.93 -2.71
N MET A 40 7.24 -9.81 -3.96
CA MET A 40 6.35 -9.95 -5.12
C MET A 40 6.65 -11.22 -5.91
N TYR A 41 5.59 -11.95 -6.23
CA TYR A 41 5.57 -13.13 -7.06
C TYR A 41 4.60 -12.94 -8.23
N LYS A 42 4.83 -13.62 -9.35
CA LYS A 42 3.97 -13.54 -10.53
C LYS A 42 3.36 -14.90 -10.85
N HIS A 43 2.13 -15.12 -10.38
CA HIS A 43 1.37 -16.32 -10.69
C HIS A 43 0.46 -16.10 -11.90
N SER A 44 0.84 -16.66 -13.06
CA SER A 44 0.09 -16.53 -14.31
C SER A 44 -0.13 -15.06 -14.71
N ARG A 45 -1.39 -14.57 -14.67
CA ARG A 45 -1.77 -13.18 -14.97
C ARG A 45 -1.94 -12.32 -13.70
N MET A 46 -1.62 -12.85 -12.53
CA MET A 46 -1.79 -12.18 -11.24
C MET A 46 -0.44 -11.87 -10.60
N ILE A 47 -0.41 -10.84 -9.76
CA ILE A 47 0.73 -10.57 -8.89
C ILE A 47 0.30 -10.92 -7.47
N ILE A 48 1.12 -11.72 -6.79
CA ILE A 48 0.96 -12.03 -5.38
C ILE A 48 2.00 -11.20 -4.64
N GLN A 49 1.53 -10.33 -3.75
CA GLN A 49 2.36 -9.56 -2.84
C GLN A 49 2.26 -10.19 -1.45
N VAL A 50 3.41 -10.47 -0.83
CA VAL A 50 3.51 -10.96 0.54
C VAL A 50 4.09 -9.84 1.39
N ASN A 51 3.33 -9.45 2.42
CA ASN A 51 3.72 -8.43 3.39
C ASN A 51 4.01 -9.10 4.74
N GLU A 52 5.23 -8.92 5.23
CA GLU A 52 5.67 -9.42 6.53
C GLU A 52 6.17 -8.25 7.39
N GLU A 53 5.54 -8.02 8.53
CA GLU A 53 6.03 -7.06 9.52
C GLU A 53 7.32 -7.60 10.15
N LEU A 54 8.41 -6.83 10.06
CA LEU A 54 9.71 -7.26 10.58
C LEU A 54 9.74 -7.30 12.11
N ASP A 55 8.98 -6.42 12.75
CA ASP A 55 8.83 -6.33 14.21
C ASP A 55 7.55 -7.07 14.69
N GLY A 56 6.86 -7.78 13.80
CA GLY A 56 5.58 -8.44 14.05
C GLY A 56 5.71 -9.88 14.58
N GLN A 57 4.57 -10.57 14.68
CA GLN A 57 4.56 -11.99 15.04
C GLN A 57 5.26 -12.82 13.96
N GLN A 58 6.34 -13.52 14.34
CA GLN A 58 7.07 -14.39 13.43
C GLN A 58 6.15 -15.46 12.81
N GLY A 59 6.32 -15.70 11.51
CA GLY A 59 5.57 -16.71 10.77
C GLY A 59 4.13 -16.31 10.41
N VAL A 60 3.79 -15.02 10.52
CA VAL A 60 2.52 -14.46 10.06
C VAL A 60 2.77 -13.52 8.89
N SER A 61 2.10 -13.78 7.76
CA SER A 61 2.21 -12.94 6.56
C SER A 61 0.83 -12.53 6.07
N ASN A 62 0.72 -11.30 5.57
CA ASN A 62 -0.45 -10.86 4.80
C ASN A 62 -0.17 -11.13 3.32
N VAL A 63 -0.93 -12.05 2.74
CA VAL A 63 -0.85 -12.37 1.31
C VAL A 63 -1.93 -11.59 0.59
N ILE A 64 -1.48 -10.72 -0.30
CA ILE A 64 -2.29 -9.80 -1.07
C ILE A 64 -2.25 -10.24 -2.53
N THR A 65 -3.38 -10.63 -3.08
CA THR A 65 -3.50 -10.84 -4.53
C THR A 65 -3.88 -9.51 -5.17
N LEU A 66 -3.01 -9.00 -6.04
CA LEU A 66 -3.19 -7.73 -6.73
C LEU A 66 -4.08 -7.94 -7.96
N GLY A 67 -5.26 -7.32 -7.95
CA GLY A 67 -6.15 -7.24 -9.11
C GLY A 67 -5.72 -6.16 -10.11
N SER A 68 -6.49 -6.05 -11.19
CA SER A 68 -6.33 -4.99 -12.19
C SER A 68 -6.65 -3.62 -11.60
N TYR A 69 -5.93 -2.60 -12.08
CA TYR A 69 -6.35 -1.22 -11.85
C TYR A 69 -7.62 -0.93 -12.64
N PHE A 70 -8.52 -0.14 -12.06
CA PHE A 70 -9.64 0.43 -12.77
C PHE A 70 -9.75 1.92 -12.44
N LYS A 71 -10.24 2.68 -13.43
CA LYS A 71 -10.45 4.11 -13.32
C LYS A 71 -11.86 4.37 -12.80
N THR A 72 -12.01 5.26 -11.82
CA THR A 72 -13.33 5.73 -11.38
C THR A 72 -14.06 6.40 -12.54
N LYS A 73 -15.40 6.26 -12.59
CA LYS A 73 -16.22 6.80 -13.70
C LYS A 73 -16.26 8.33 -13.74
N ASP A 74 -15.93 8.99 -12.63
CA ASP A 74 -15.88 10.44 -12.51
C ASP A 74 -14.63 11.00 -13.21
N PRO A 75 -14.77 11.75 -14.32
CA PRO A 75 -13.64 12.31 -15.05
C PRO A 75 -12.85 13.34 -14.25
N GLU A 76 -13.49 14.06 -13.32
CA GLU A 76 -12.85 15.09 -12.49
C GLU A 76 -12.13 14.50 -11.28
N LYS A 77 -12.56 13.32 -10.82
CA LYS A 77 -11.97 12.57 -9.69
C LYS A 77 -11.35 11.25 -10.14
N SER A 78 -10.83 11.23 -11.36
CA SER A 78 -10.26 10.03 -11.97
C SER A 78 -9.11 9.50 -11.12
N VAL A 79 -9.38 8.44 -10.35
CA VAL A 79 -8.41 7.75 -9.50
C VAL A 79 -8.21 6.36 -10.10
N TYR A 80 -6.95 5.94 -10.19
CA TYR A 80 -6.65 4.54 -10.41
C TYR A 80 -6.72 3.81 -9.09
N LEU A 81 -7.71 2.93 -8.98
CA LEU A 81 -7.85 2.07 -7.82
C LEU A 81 -7.43 0.66 -8.19
N GLN A 82 -6.66 0.06 -7.29
CA GLN A 82 -6.34 -1.35 -7.36
C GLN A 82 -7.23 -2.08 -6.37
N HIS A 83 -8.04 -3.03 -6.86
CA HIS A 83 -8.71 -3.99 -5.99
C HIS A 83 -7.71 -5.06 -5.58
N MET A 84 -7.66 -5.36 -4.28
CA MET A 84 -6.79 -6.40 -3.75
C MET A 84 -7.57 -7.29 -2.79
N VAL A 85 -7.24 -8.58 -2.79
CA VAL A 85 -7.75 -9.55 -1.83
C VAL A 85 -6.65 -9.83 -0.82
N ASN A 86 -6.92 -9.53 0.46
CA ASN A 86 -5.97 -9.76 1.55
C ASN A 86 -6.34 -11.01 2.36
N SER A 87 -5.36 -11.88 2.57
CA SER A 87 -5.47 -13.10 3.36
C SER A 87 -4.33 -13.17 4.37
N LYS A 88 -4.68 -13.33 5.65
CA LYS A 88 -3.68 -13.58 6.70
C LYS A 88 -3.33 -15.07 6.74
N ILE A 89 -2.05 -15.38 6.54
CA ILE A 89 -1.53 -16.75 6.49
C ILE A 89 -0.50 -16.94 7.60
N THR A 90 -0.54 -18.11 8.23
CA THR A 90 0.49 -18.57 9.17
C THR A 90 1.34 -19.65 8.53
N GLY A 91 2.67 -19.59 8.70
CA GLY A 91 3.62 -20.54 8.15
C GLY A 91 4.53 -19.92 7.07
N ASN A 92 5.35 -20.76 6.43
CA ASN A 92 6.32 -20.29 5.43
C ASN A 92 5.67 -20.18 4.03
N ILE A 93 5.01 -19.05 3.78
CA ILE A 93 4.36 -18.80 2.48
C ILE A 93 5.35 -18.79 1.31
N HIS A 94 6.59 -18.35 1.52
CA HIS A 94 7.59 -18.32 0.46
C HIS A 94 7.94 -19.73 -0.03
N GLU A 95 8.11 -20.68 0.89
CA GLU A 95 8.36 -22.09 0.56
C GLU A 95 7.17 -22.72 -0.16
N PHE A 96 5.95 -22.41 0.28
CA PHE A 96 4.75 -22.84 -0.44
C PHE A 96 4.73 -22.31 -1.88
N LEU A 97 4.94 -21.01 -2.09
CA LEU A 97 4.96 -20.39 -3.42
C LEU A 97 6.06 -21.01 -4.31
N GLN A 98 7.25 -21.23 -3.77
CA GLN A 98 8.31 -21.94 -4.48
C GLN A 98 7.93 -23.37 -4.85
N SER A 99 7.25 -24.10 -3.94
CA SER A 99 6.82 -25.49 -4.18
C SER A 99 5.82 -25.63 -5.33
N ILE A 100 5.01 -24.61 -5.59
CA ILE A 100 4.05 -24.56 -6.71
C ILE A 100 4.66 -23.94 -7.98
N GLY A 101 5.97 -23.68 -7.99
CA GLY A 101 6.73 -23.20 -9.13
C GLY A 101 6.80 -21.68 -9.29
N GLU A 102 6.37 -20.91 -8.28
CA GLU A 102 6.41 -19.45 -8.33
C GLU A 102 7.75 -18.90 -7.85
N ASN A 103 8.35 -18.04 -8.67
CA ASN A 103 9.62 -17.41 -8.36
C ASN A 103 9.41 -15.99 -7.81
N LEU A 104 10.28 -15.60 -6.88
CA LEU A 104 10.34 -14.24 -6.36
C LEU A 104 10.82 -13.31 -7.48
N GLU A 105 10.01 -12.31 -7.82
CA GLU A 105 10.32 -11.31 -8.85
C GLU A 105 11.08 -10.12 -8.25
N ARG A 106 10.59 -9.63 -7.11
CA ARG A 106 11.12 -8.46 -6.41
C ARG A 106 10.91 -8.56 -4.93
N GLN A 107 11.84 -8.00 -4.17
CA GLN A 107 11.71 -7.86 -2.72
C GLN A 107 12.34 -6.55 -2.27
N TRP A 108 11.71 -5.91 -1.29
CA TRP A 108 12.23 -4.69 -0.65
C TRP A 108 11.71 -4.59 0.79
N ILE A 109 12.27 -3.64 1.53
CA ILE A 109 11.83 -3.29 2.87
C ILE A 109 11.25 -1.88 2.83
N GLU A 110 10.06 -1.71 3.34
CA GLU A 110 9.46 -0.41 3.63
C GLU A 110 9.72 -0.06 5.10
N LYS A 111 10.19 1.16 5.36
CA LYS A 111 10.29 1.71 6.72
C LYS A 111 9.64 3.07 6.77
N GLY A 112 8.81 3.31 7.77
CA GLY A 112 8.17 4.61 7.91
C GLY A 112 7.05 4.62 8.93
N TYR A 113 6.01 5.39 8.62
CA TYR A 113 4.94 5.75 9.54
C TYR A 113 3.59 5.31 9.00
N ALA A 114 2.77 4.72 9.87
CA ALA A 114 1.41 4.30 9.56
C ALA A 114 0.41 5.06 10.43
N PHE A 115 -0.61 5.64 9.79
CA PHE A 115 -1.77 6.25 10.44
C PHE A 115 -2.97 5.33 10.24
N LYS A 116 -3.67 4.99 11.32
CA LYS A 116 -4.86 4.13 11.27
C LYS A 116 -6.06 4.91 11.80
N GLN A 117 -7.06 5.11 10.95
CA GLN A 117 -8.32 5.75 11.32
C GLN A 117 -9.48 4.99 10.68
N ASP A 118 -10.36 4.42 11.49
CA ASP A 118 -11.49 3.57 11.06
C ASP A 118 -11.06 2.46 10.08
N LYS A 119 -11.57 2.50 8.85
CA LYS A 119 -11.27 1.57 7.75
C LYS A 119 -10.11 2.04 6.87
N MET A 120 -9.39 3.09 7.27
CA MET A 120 -8.31 3.71 6.49
C MET A 120 -6.96 3.46 7.14
N ASN A 121 -6.00 3.06 6.30
CA ASN A 121 -4.60 2.92 6.65
C ASN A 121 -3.79 3.79 5.69
N ILE A 122 -3.02 4.73 6.23
CA ILE A 122 -2.16 5.61 5.44
C ILE A 122 -0.73 5.31 5.82
N ARG A 123 0.10 5.01 4.83
CA ARG A 123 1.51 4.66 5.02
C ARG A 123 2.39 5.67 4.30
N ILE A 124 3.39 6.19 5.02
CA ILE A 124 4.43 7.09 4.50
C ILE A 124 5.76 6.41 4.74
N PHE A 125 6.52 6.09 3.69
CA PHE A 125 7.70 5.23 3.83
C PHE A 125 8.82 5.52 2.83
N SER A 126 10.04 5.19 3.25
CA SER A 126 11.19 5.02 2.37
C SER A 126 11.33 3.54 1.98
N ILE A 127 11.98 3.29 0.85
CA ILE A 127 12.23 1.94 0.31
C ILE A 127 13.72 1.60 0.48
N PHE A 128 13.97 0.42 1.06
CA PHE A 128 15.28 -0.14 1.29
C PHE A 128 15.41 -1.48 0.57
N ASP A 129 16.62 -1.85 0.15
CA ASP A 129 16.88 -3.25 -0.22
C ASP A 129 17.01 -4.16 1.00
N GLU A 130 17.18 -5.44 0.71
CA GLU A 130 17.34 -6.52 1.70
C GLU A 130 18.56 -6.34 2.60
N ASN A 131 19.56 -5.58 2.16
CA ASN A 131 20.76 -5.26 2.95
C ASN A 131 20.56 -4.00 3.81
N GLY A 132 19.38 -3.37 3.74
CA GLY A 132 19.06 -2.17 4.48
C GLY A 132 19.61 -0.88 3.86
N HIS A 133 20.01 -0.89 2.58
CA HIS A 133 20.40 0.34 1.88
C HIS A 133 19.17 1.02 1.27
N GLU A 134 19.00 2.32 1.54
CA GLU A 134 17.94 3.12 0.95
C GLU A 134 18.14 3.25 -0.57
N LYS A 135 17.08 3.00 -1.35
CA LYS A 135 17.15 3.02 -2.83
C LYS A 135 16.84 4.37 -3.46
N TYR A 136 15.93 5.14 -2.85
CA TYR A 136 15.40 6.37 -3.42
C TYR A 136 15.40 7.49 -2.36
N SER A 137 16.58 7.95 -1.96
CA SER A 137 16.73 8.90 -0.83
C SER A 137 16.12 10.28 -1.08
N ASP A 138 15.83 10.63 -2.34
CA ASP A 138 15.18 11.87 -2.75
C ASP A 138 13.65 11.77 -2.79
N THR A 139 13.08 10.58 -2.62
CA THR A 139 11.62 10.37 -2.70
C THR A 139 11.09 9.55 -1.52
N ILE A 140 9.85 9.82 -1.13
CA ILE A 140 9.12 8.99 -0.18
C ILE A 140 7.81 8.51 -0.81
N GLY A 141 7.47 7.26 -0.53
CA GLY A 141 6.20 6.67 -0.94
C GLY A 141 5.09 7.04 0.03
N ILE A 142 3.91 7.34 -0.50
CA ILE A 142 2.69 7.51 0.29
C ILE A 142 1.59 6.63 -0.31
N VAL A 143 0.95 5.84 0.53
CA VAL A 143 -0.15 4.97 0.15
C VAL A 143 -1.33 5.23 1.09
N PHE A 144 -2.48 5.53 0.50
CA PHE A 144 -3.77 5.54 1.20
C PHE A 144 -4.48 4.25 0.86
N GLU A 145 -4.89 3.51 1.87
CA GLU A 145 -5.57 2.22 1.74
C GLU A 145 -6.88 2.28 2.51
N SER A 146 -7.95 1.78 1.91
CA SER A 146 -9.20 1.56 2.62
C SER A 146 -9.61 0.10 2.52
N THR A 147 -9.87 -0.52 3.67
CA THR A 147 -10.44 -1.86 3.76
C THR A 147 -11.96 -1.77 3.65
N SER A 148 -12.55 -2.72 2.94
CA SER A 148 -13.99 -2.77 2.75
C SER A 148 -14.51 -4.19 2.74
N ASN A 149 -15.74 -4.33 3.22
CA ASN A 149 -16.51 -5.55 3.02
C ASN A 149 -17.12 -5.52 1.62
N TYR A 150 -17.38 -6.71 1.06
CA TYR A 150 -17.94 -6.84 -0.29
C TYR A 150 -19.27 -6.08 -0.51
N THR A 151 -20.00 -5.80 0.57
CA THR A 151 -21.28 -5.06 0.54
C THR A 151 -21.13 -3.54 0.61
N ASP A 152 -19.92 -3.02 0.84
CA ASP A 152 -19.70 -1.58 0.96
C ASP A 152 -19.80 -0.91 -0.43
N ASN A 153 -20.44 0.25 -0.51
CA ASN A 153 -20.53 1.00 -1.77
C ASN A 153 -19.14 1.50 -2.18
N GLN A 154 -18.63 0.96 -3.29
CA GLN A 154 -17.36 1.32 -3.89
C GLN A 154 -17.21 2.84 -4.08
N GLU A 155 -18.24 3.54 -4.54
CA GLU A 155 -18.19 4.99 -4.78
C GLU A 155 -17.93 5.79 -3.49
N THR A 156 -18.54 5.35 -2.38
CA THR A 156 -18.33 5.96 -1.06
C THR A 156 -16.89 5.80 -0.60
N ILE A 157 -16.30 4.62 -0.80
CA ILE A 157 -14.90 4.34 -0.45
C ILE A 157 -13.96 5.21 -1.30
N CYS A 158 -14.23 5.30 -2.61
CA CYS A 158 -13.47 6.14 -3.53
C CYS A 158 -13.47 7.60 -3.06
N ALA A 159 -14.65 8.14 -2.75
CA ALA A 159 -14.81 9.51 -2.28
C ALA A 159 -14.15 9.76 -0.91
N ALA A 160 -14.11 8.76 -0.03
CA ALA A 160 -13.39 8.86 1.24
C ALA A 160 -11.86 8.93 1.02
N LEU A 161 -11.32 8.02 0.20
CA LEU A 161 -9.89 8.02 -0.16
C LEU A 161 -9.48 9.30 -0.88
N ASP A 162 -10.28 9.78 -1.83
CA ASP A 162 -10.03 11.00 -2.58
C ASP A 162 -10.01 12.24 -1.68
N ARG A 163 -10.96 12.35 -0.74
CA ARG A 163 -10.99 13.44 0.25
C ARG A 163 -9.78 13.39 1.18
N ALA A 164 -9.42 12.20 1.67
CA ALA A 164 -8.25 12.04 2.55
C ALA A 164 -6.94 12.34 1.82
N TYR A 165 -6.83 11.96 0.55
CA TYR A 165 -5.68 12.31 -0.28
C TYR A 165 -5.58 13.83 -0.46
N THR A 166 -6.68 14.46 -0.88
CA THR A 166 -6.70 15.88 -1.24
C THR A 166 -6.56 16.79 -0.02
N SER A 167 -6.95 16.36 1.18
CA SER A 167 -6.76 17.17 2.40
C SER A 167 -5.29 17.41 2.77
N VAL A 168 -4.35 16.59 2.26
CA VAL A 168 -2.92 16.71 2.54
C VAL A 168 -2.08 16.91 1.28
N LEU A 169 -2.47 16.29 0.18
CA LEU A 169 -1.68 16.17 -1.04
C LEU A 169 -2.38 16.80 -2.26
N GLU A 170 -3.16 17.85 -2.04
CA GLU A 170 -3.72 18.65 -3.14
C GLU A 170 -2.62 19.09 -4.10
N GLY A 171 -2.86 18.90 -5.41
CA GLY A 171 -1.90 19.23 -6.47
C GLY A 171 -0.76 18.22 -6.66
N VAL A 172 -0.59 17.22 -5.79
CA VAL A 172 0.38 16.14 -6.00
C VAL A 172 -0.17 15.12 -7.00
N PRO A 173 0.60 14.73 -8.03
CA PRO A 173 0.16 13.72 -8.99
C PRO A 173 0.01 12.34 -8.34
N ARG A 174 -1.16 11.71 -8.54
CA ARG A 174 -1.40 10.32 -8.15
C ARG A 174 -0.67 9.37 -9.09
N TYR A 175 -0.25 8.21 -8.58
CA TYR A 175 0.32 7.15 -9.41
C TYR A 175 -0.67 6.75 -10.50
N ASN A 176 -0.20 6.79 -11.75
CA ASN A 176 -0.95 6.39 -12.93
C ASN A 176 -0.29 5.12 -13.52
N PRO A 177 -0.91 3.94 -13.43
CA PRO A 177 -0.37 2.71 -13.99
C PRO A 177 -0.33 2.69 -15.53
N GLU A 178 -1.01 3.63 -16.19
CA GLU A 178 -1.03 3.78 -17.66
C GLU A 178 -0.02 4.81 -18.18
N ALA A 179 0.61 5.59 -17.30
CA ALA A 179 1.67 6.52 -17.70
C ALA A 179 2.90 5.70 -18.11
N ARG A 180 3.23 5.74 -19.41
CA ARG A 180 4.42 5.14 -20.00
C ARG A 180 5.64 6.01 -19.78
#